data_AF-A0A3G2L4V0-F1
#
_entry.id   AF-A0A3G2L4V0-F1
#
_cell.length_a   1.000
_cell.length_b   1.000
_cell.length_c   1.000
_cell.angle_alpha   90.00
_cell.angle_beta   90.00
_cell.angle_gamma   90.00
#
_symmetry.space_group_name_H-M   'P 1'
#
loop_
_entity.id
_entity.type
_entity.pdbx_description
1 polymer ?
#
loop_
_entity_poly.entity_id
_entity_poly.type
_entity_poly.pdbx_seq_one_letter_code
_entity_poly.pdbx_strand_id
1 'polypeptide(L)'
;MGKKVNVKDLLESAILENTDTKKEVEGLREQRHGTGGKVEKSSVGQNKTTDDTLKDGRTHKAPRTFPLAKLSHREQRKVTDFETLLEQNNYIDKKEQFIFRLSKTCFEDYERLASACSYKLEKKVSRNDIMRKALELYHKENVRELQRIIDKI
;
A
#
# COMPACT_ATOMS: atom_id res chain seq x y z
N MET A 1 39.22 10.66 -12.32
CA MET A 1 37.85 11.22 -12.16
C MET A 1 36.87 10.07 -11.98
N GLY A 2 36.44 9.76 -10.75
CA GLY A 2 35.47 8.69 -10.51
C GLY A 2 34.04 9.19 -10.76
N LYS A 3 33.34 8.58 -11.73
CA LYS A 3 31.92 8.87 -11.96
C LYS A 3 31.12 8.41 -10.74
N LYS A 4 30.34 9.30 -10.12
CA LYS A 4 29.37 8.94 -9.09
C LYS A 4 28.26 8.14 -9.74
N VAL A 5 28.27 6.83 -9.58
CA VAL A 5 27.22 5.94 -10.08
C VAL A 5 26.04 6.03 -9.12
N ASN A 6 24.88 6.40 -9.67
CA ASN A 6 23.63 6.50 -8.91
C ASN A 6 23.00 5.10 -8.79
N VAL A 7 22.52 4.76 -7.58
CA VAL A 7 21.90 3.45 -7.30
C VAL A 7 20.69 3.19 -8.18
N LYS A 8 19.97 4.26 -8.56
CA LYS A 8 18.83 4.16 -9.47
C LYS A 8 19.26 3.69 -10.87
N ASP A 9 20.34 4.26 -11.39
CA ASP A 9 20.84 3.94 -12.72
C ASP A 9 21.40 2.50 -12.75
N LEU A 10 21.99 2.03 -11.64
CA LEU A 10 22.48 0.66 -11.49
C LEU A 10 21.33 -0.37 -11.46
N LEU A 11 20.22 -0.04 -10.79
CA LEU A 11 19.03 -0.89 -10.75
C LEU A 11 18.32 -0.92 -12.11
N GLU A 12 18.27 0.21 -12.82
CA GLU A 12 17.68 0.29 -14.16
C GLU A 12 18.53 -0.49 -15.19
N SER A 13 19.86 -0.42 -15.14
CA SER A 13 20.72 -1.23 -16.01
C SER A 13 20.61 -2.73 -15.73
N ALA A 14 20.50 -3.12 -14.46
CA ALA A 14 20.36 -4.53 -14.07
C ALA A 14 19.03 -5.17 -14.51
N ILE A 15 17.94 -4.39 -14.50
CA ILE A 15 16.63 -4.84 -15.00
C ILE A 15 16.68 -5.06 -16.53
N LEU A 16 17.44 -4.24 -17.25
CA LEU A 16 17.63 -4.38 -18.70
C LEU A 16 18.56 -5.54 -19.06
N GLU A 17 19.56 -5.84 -18.23
CA GLU A 17 20.57 -6.89 -18.49
C GLU A 17 20.27 -8.23 -17.81
N ASN A 18 19.20 -8.34 -17.01
CA ASN A 18 18.77 -9.54 -16.29
C ASN A 18 19.89 -10.17 -15.43
N THR A 19 20.74 -9.34 -14.85
CA THR A 19 21.86 -9.72 -13.99
C THR A 19 21.51 -9.54 -12.51
N ASP A 20 21.85 -10.54 -11.69
CA ASP A 20 21.52 -10.58 -10.26
C ASP A 20 22.42 -9.62 -9.45
N THR A 21 21.93 -8.40 -9.20
CA THR A 21 22.69 -7.28 -8.59
C THR A 21 22.71 -7.27 -7.07
N LYS A 22 22.22 -8.34 -6.44
CA LYS A 22 22.12 -8.43 -4.97
C LYS A 22 23.46 -8.25 -4.27
N LYS A 23 24.54 -8.79 -4.82
CA LYS A 23 25.90 -8.69 -4.24
C LYS A 23 26.50 -7.29 -4.35
N GLU A 24 26.28 -6.59 -5.45
CA GLU A 24 26.78 -5.21 -5.62
C GLU A 24 26.07 -4.22 -4.69
N VAL A 25 24.77 -4.39 -4.48
CA VAL A 25 24.00 -3.56 -3.54
C VAL A 25 24.44 -3.80 -2.09
N GLU A 26 24.77 -5.04 -1.72
CA GLU A 26 25.35 -5.35 -0.41
C GLU A 26 26.73 -4.70 -0.22
N GLY A 27 27.61 -4.78 -1.22
CA GLY A 27 28.91 -4.10 -1.17
C GLY A 27 28.80 -2.57 -1.03
N LEU A 28 27.81 -1.95 -1.68
CA LEU A 28 27.52 -0.51 -1.54
C LEU A 28 26.87 -0.15 -0.19
N ARG A 29 26.26 -1.10 0.51
CA ARG A 29 25.77 -0.91 1.89
C ARG A 29 26.92 -1.04 2.88
N GLU A 30 27.82 -1.99 2.69
CA GLU A 30 29.01 -2.16 3.52
C GLU A 30 29.97 -0.97 3.41
N GLN A 31 30.16 -0.41 2.20
CA GLN A 31 30.92 0.83 2.03
C GLN A 31 30.31 2.04 2.75
N ARG A 32 28.98 2.08 2.92
CA ARG A 32 28.30 3.15 3.68
C ARG A 32 28.34 2.95 5.19
N HIS A 33 28.63 1.73 5.66
CA HIS A 33 28.62 1.36 7.08
C HIS A 33 29.97 0.88 7.63
N GLY A 34 31.06 1.02 6.87
CA GLY A 34 32.40 0.69 7.35
C GLY A 34 32.99 1.83 8.17
N THR A 35 32.78 1.82 9.50
CA THR A 35 33.81 1.88 10.57
C THR A 35 33.14 2.21 11.92
N GLY A 36 33.06 1.22 12.82
CA GLY A 36 32.94 1.46 14.26
C GLY A 36 31.73 0.83 14.98
N GLY A 37 32.01 -0.15 15.85
CA GLY A 37 31.19 -0.44 17.03
C GLY A 37 30.51 -1.82 17.09
N LYS A 38 31.20 -2.79 17.71
CA LYS A 38 30.57 -3.98 18.30
C LYS A 38 29.61 -3.56 19.43
N VAL A 39 28.38 -4.06 19.44
CA VAL A 39 27.55 -4.30 20.64
C VAL A 39 26.60 -5.46 20.30
N GLU A 40 27.01 -6.70 20.58
CA GLU A 40 26.57 -7.53 21.72
C GLU A 40 25.08 -7.93 21.72
N LYS A 41 24.90 -9.25 21.67
CA LYS A 41 23.66 -9.99 21.93
C LYS A 41 23.29 -9.84 23.41
N SER A 42 22.02 -9.56 23.69
CA SER A 42 21.39 -9.91 24.97
C SER A 42 19.96 -10.38 24.74
N SER A 43 19.68 -11.55 25.30
CA SER A 43 18.42 -12.28 25.28
C SER A 43 17.63 -12.05 26.59
N VAL A 44 16.34 -12.41 26.55
CA VAL A 44 15.46 -12.83 27.68
C VAL A 44 14.78 -11.74 28.53
N GLY A 45 13.46 -11.92 28.71
CA GLY A 45 12.70 -11.34 29.83
C GLY A 45 11.17 -11.43 29.68
N GLN A 46 10.57 -12.58 30.01
CA GLN A 46 9.11 -12.73 30.24
C GLN A 46 8.68 -11.97 31.51
N ASN A 47 7.48 -11.38 31.54
CA ASN A 47 6.33 -11.82 32.38
C ASN A 47 5.18 -10.81 32.52
N LYS A 48 3.97 -11.32 32.25
CA LYS A 48 2.70 -11.23 32.98
C LYS A 48 2.07 -9.87 33.41
N THR A 49 0.94 -9.61 32.72
CA THR A 49 -0.43 -9.28 33.21
C THR A 49 -0.63 -8.31 34.37
N THR A 50 -1.40 -7.26 34.10
CA THR A 50 -2.63 -6.95 34.85
C THR A 50 -3.67 -6.33 33.92
N ASP A 51 -4.84 -6.98 33.92
CA ASP A 51 -6.14 -6.48 33.49
C ASP A 51 -6.62 -5.50 34.55
N ASP A 52 -7.03 -4.29 34.18
CA ASP A 52 -8.34 -3.78 34.61
C ASP A 52 -8.74 -2.46 33.93
N THR A 53 -10.01 -2.43 33.54
CA THR A 53 -10.92 -1.28 33.42
C THR A 53 -10.69 -0.14 32.41
N LEU A 54 -11.67 -0.10 31.49
CA LEU A 54 -12.53 1.05 31.19
C LEU A 54 -12.00 2.17 30.27
N LYS A 55 -12.64 2.20 29.10
CA LYS A 55 -13.44 3.32 28.54
C LYS A 55 -12.98 3.84 27.17
N ASP A 56 -14.05 4.00 26.39
CA ASP A 56 -14.22 4.91 25.27
C ASP A 56 -13.66 4.40 23.94
N GLY A 57 -14.53 3.69 23.22
CA GLY A 57 -14.42 3.45 21.79
C GLY A 57 -14.58 4.75 21.00
N ARG A 58 -13.64 5.68 21.18
CA ARG A 58 -13.35 6.69 20.17
C ARG A 58 -12.51 5.96 19.14
N THR A 59 -13.08 5.80 17.95
CA THR A 59 -12.30 5.56 16.75
C THR A 59 -11.25 6.66 16.66
N HIS A 60 -10.04 6.36 17.15
CA HIS A 60 -8.87 7.18 16.97
C HIS A 60 -8.56 7.18 15.47
N LYS A 61 -9.25 8.03 14.71
CA LYS A 61 -8.73 8.49 13.42
C LYS A 61 -7.42 9.19 13.78
N ALA A 62 -6.31 8.54 13.42
CA ALA A 62 -5.00 9.16 13.50
C ALA A 62 -5.10 10.59 12.96
N PRO A 63 -4.51 11.59 13.64
CA PRO A 63 -4.57 12.96 13.18
C PRO A 63 -4.03 12.99 11.76
N ARG A 64 -4.87 13.38 10.80
CA ARG A 64 -4.49 13.43 9.39
C ARG A 64 -3.35 14.43 9.25
N THR A 65 -2.16 13.95 8.92
CA THR A 65 -0.97 14.79 8.70
C THR A 65 -1.13 15.70 7.48
N PHE A 66 -2.01 15.32 6.53
CA PHE A 66 -2.29 16.13 5.35
C PHE A 66 -3.46 17.11 5.59
N PRO A 67 -3.26 18.42 5.41
CA PRO A 67 -4.33 19.39 5.53
C PRO A 67 -5.28 19.25 4.33
N LEU A 68 -6.46 18.68 4.54
CA LEU A 68 -7.55 18.75 3.56
C LEU A 68 -8.04 20.20 3.34
N ALA A 69 -7.62 21.14 4.19
CA ALA A 69 -7.96 22.56 4.12
C ALA A 69 -7.55 23.26 2.80
N LYS A 70 -6.61 22.68 2.03
CA LYS A 70 -6.22 23.22 0.71
C LYS A 70 -7.11 22.74 -0.43
N LEU A 71 -8.04 21.82 -0.17
CA LEU A 71 -8.94 21.25 -1.17
C LEU A 71 -10.25 22.01 -1.19
N SER A 72 -10.87 22.09 -2.37
CA SER A 72 -12.28 22.47 -2.46
C SER A 72 -13.15 21.47 -1.71
N HIS A 73 -14.35 21.89 -1.30
CA HIS A 73 -15.31 21.01 -0.63
C HIS A 73 -15.61 19.74 -1.46
N ARG A 74 -15.65 19.86 -2.79
CA ARG A 74 -15.89 18.73 -3.69
C ARG A 74 -14.73 17.73 -3.68
N GLU A 75 -13.49 18.22 -3.70
CA GLU A 75 -12.29 17.37 -3.64
C GLU A 75 -12.15 16.70 -2.28
N GLN A 76 -12.39 17.44 -1.20
CA GLN A 76 -12.39 16.90 0.16
C GLN A 76 -13.40 15.76 0.32
N ARG A 77 -14.60 15.92 -0.27
CA ARG A 77 -15.61 14.85 -0.31
C ARG A 77 -15.10 13.62 -1.05
N LYS A 78 -14.53 13.78 -2.26
CA LYS A 78 -13.97 12.65 -3.02
C LYS A 78 -12.89 11.88 -2.25
N VAL A 79 -11.98 12.59 -1.58
CA VAL A 79 -10.94 11.95 -0.75
C VAL A 79 -11.57 11.17 0.41
N THR A 80 -12.57 11.76 1.06
CA THR A 80 -13.25 11.13 2.19
C THR A 80 -14.06 9.89 1.77
N ASP A 81 -14.77 9.98 0.65
CA ASP A 81 -15.53 8.86 0.07
C ASP A 81 -14.57 7.72 -0.29
N PHE A 82 -13.44 8.04 -0.90
CA PHE A 82 -12.40 7.07 -1.24
C PHE A 82 -11.79 6.40 -0.01
N GLU A 83 -11.46 7.16 1.04
CA GLU A 83 -10.96 6.58 2.29
C GLU A 83 -11.99 5.65 2.95
N THR A 84 -13.26 6.05 2.91
CA THR A 84 -14.36 5.26 3.45
C THR A 84 -14.53 3.96 2.67
N LEU A 85 -14.42 4.02 1.33
CA LEU A 85 -14.44 2.83 0.47
C LEU A 85 -13.30 1.86 0.81
N LEU A 86 -12.09 2.36 1.06
CA LEU A 86 -10.94 1.54 1.44
C LEU A 86 -11.12 0.84 2.80
N GLU A 87 -11.83 1.46 3.74
CA GLU A 87 -12.07 0.92 5.09
C GLU A 87 -13.21 -0.12 5.14
N GLN A 88 -14.12 -0.10 4.17
CA GLN A 88 -15.23 -1.06 4.12
C GLN A 88 -14.72 -2.49 3.87
N ASN A 89 -15.27 -3.48 4.57
CA ASN A 89 -15.06 -4.90 4.29
C ASN A 89 -16.39 -5.54 3.95
N ASN A 90 -16.71 -5.61 2.65
CA ASN A 90 -18.00 -6.11 2.17
C ASN A 90 -18.06 -7.64 2.07
N TYR A 91 -16.90 -8.30 2.07
CA TYR A 91 -16.75 -9.74 1.85
C TYR A 91 -15.81 -10.32 2.92
N ILE A 92 -16.22 -11.43 3.54
CA ILE A 92 -15.51 -12.12 4.66
C ILE A 92 -14.97 -13.48 4.19
N ASP A 93 -15.33 -13.89 2.97
CA ASP A 93 -14.91 -15.14 2.36
C ASP A 93 -13.40 -15.16 2.04
N LYS A 94 -12.94 -16.35 1.64
CA LYS A 94 -11.53 -16.55 1.30
C LYS A 94 -11.16 -15.70 0.08
N LYS A 95 -9.96 -15.12 0.13
CA LYS A 95 -9.41 -14.35 -0.98
C LYS A 95 -8.94 -15.30 -2.08
N GLU A 96 -9.59 -15.23 -3.23
CA GLU A 96 -9.14 -15.92 -4.44
C GLU A 96 -8.11 -15.09 -5.20
N GLN A 97 -7.14 -15.76 -5.83
CA GLN A 97 -6.14 -15.12 -6.68
C GLN A 97 -6.53 -15.30 -8.15
N PHE A 98 -6.48 -14.21 -8.91
CA PHE A 98 -6.65 -14.24 -10.36
C PHE A 98 -5.72 -13.22 -11.00
N ILE A 99 -5.35 -13.49 -12.25
CA ILE A 99 -4.49 -12.60 -13.05
C ILE A 99 -5.36 -11.99 -14.13
N PHE A 100 -5.26 -10.67 -14.31
CA PHE A 100 -5.91 -9.95 -15.39
C PHE A 100 -4.92 -8.96 -16.01
N ARG A 101 -5.19 -8.60 -17.27
CA ARG A 101 -4.37 -7.64 -18.02
C ARG A 101 -5.08 -6.29 -18.04
N LEU A 102 -4.31 -5.23 -17.85
CA LEU A 102 -4.76 -3.85 -18.01
C LEU A 102 -3.97 -3.20 -19.13
N SER A 103 -4.52 -2.12 -19.70
CA SER A 103 -3.69 -1.20 -20.48
C SER A 103 -2.59 -0.61 -19.58
N LYS A 104 -1.45 -0.29 -20.19
CA LYS A 104 -0.30 0.28 -19.47
C LYS A 104 -0.68 1.55 -18.70
N THR A 105 -1.44 2.44 -19.33
CA THR A 105 -1.91 3.70 -18.71
C THR A 105 -2.77 3.44 -17.48
N CYS A 106 -3.72 2.52 -17.59
CA CYS A 106 -4.59 2.16 -16.47
C CYS A 106 -3.80 1.57 -15.30
N PHE A 107 -2.84 0.69 -15.59
CA PHE A 107 -1.94 0.14 -14.57
C PHE A 107 -1.13 1.23 -13.86
N GLU A 108 -0.53 2.16 -14.62
CA GLU A 108 0.28 3.25 -14.08
C GLU A 108 -0.54 4.20 -13.20
N ASP A 109 -1.79 4.52 -13.58
CA ASP A 109 -2.69 5.35 -12.80
C ASP A 109 -2.99 4.74 -11.43
N TYR A 110 -3.28 3.43 -11.39
CA TYR A 110 -3.52 2.72 -10.13
C TYR A 110 -2.27 2.62 -9.25
N GLU A 111 -1.11 2.39 -9.85
CA GLU A 111 0.16 2.33 -9.11
C GLU A 111 0.49 3.71 -8.49
N ARG A 112 0.29 4.78 -9.27
CA ARG A 112 0.47 6.16 -8.80
C ARG A 112 -0.53 6.52 -7.69
N LEU A 113 -1.79 6.10 -7.83
CA LEU A 113 -2.81 6.34 -6.81
C LEU A 113 -2.47 5.61 -5.50
N ALA A 114 -2.12 4.33 -5.56
CA ALA A 114 -1.71 3.55 -4.39
C ALA A 114 -0.50 4.18 -3.67
N SER A 115 0.50 4.59 -4.44
CA SER A 115 1.69 5.29 -3.93
C SER A 115 1.33 6.63 -3.28
N ALA A 116 0.51 7.45 -3.95
CA ALA A 116 0.10 8.74 -3.45
C ALA A 116 -0.76 8.62 -2.18
N CYS A 117 -1.68 7.65 -2.12
CA CYS A 117 -2.48 7.37 -0.93
C CYS A 117 -1.60 6.91 0.22
N SER A 118 -0.67 6.00 -0.02
CA SER A 118 0.24 5.52 1.02
C SER A 118 1.11 6.62 1.60
N TYR A 119 1.58 7.54 0.75
CA TYR A 119 2.39 8.67 1.20
C TYR A 119 1.56 9.78 1.86
N LYS A 120 0.46 10.19 1.24
CA LYS A 120 -0.30 11.38 1.68
C LYS A 120 -1.34 11.09 2.76
N LEU A 121 -1.87 9.87 2.79
CA LEU A 121 -2.91 9.47 3.76
C LEU A 121 -2.32 8.57 4.86
N GLU A 122 -1.03 8.27 4.81
CA GLU A 122 -0.32 7.39 5.78
C GLU A 122 -0.97 6.02 5.97
N LYS A 123 -1.73 5.58 4.97
CA LYS A 123 -2.42 4.28 4.95
C LYS A 123 -1.72 3.37 3.98
N LYS A 124 -1.19 2.24 4.45
CA LYS A 124 -0.58 1.24 3.57
C LYS A 124 -1.64 0.64 2.65
N VAL A 125 -1.70 1.14 1.40
CA VAL A 125 -2.67 0.73 0.38
C VAL A 125 -1.92 0.20 -0.82
N SER A 126 -2.21 -1.03 -1.23
CA SER A 126 -1.70 -1.59 -2.48
C SER A 126 -2.65 -1.35 -3.64
N ARG A 127 -2.15 -1.42 -4.88
CA ARG A 127 -2.99 -1.41 -6.09
C ARG A 127 -4.09 -2.47 -6.03
N ASN A 128 -3.78 -3.65 -5.45
CA ASN A 128 -4.73 -4.75 -5.33
C ASN A 128 -5.88 -4.40 -4.39
N ASP A 129 -5.65 -3.59 -3.37
CA ASP A 129 -6.71 -3.13 -2.47
C ASP A 129 -7.67 -2.20 -3.21
N ILE A 130 -7.13 -1.28 -4.01
CA ILE A 130 -7.92 -0.37 -4.84
C ILE A 130 -8.73 -1.15 -5.87
N MET A 131 -8.09 -2.07 -6.61
CA MET A 131 -8.75 -2.88 -7.63
C MET A 131 -9.84 -3.77 -7.03
N ARG A 132 -9.59 -4.39 -5.87
CA ARG A 132 -10.59 -5.17 -5.16
C ARG A 132 -11.81 -4.30 -4.85
N LYS A 133 -11.63 -3.09 -4.32
CA LYS A 133 -12.75 -2.19 -4.01
C LYS A 133 -13.53 -1.74 -5.24
N ALA A 134 -12.85 -1.45 -6.35
CA ALA A 134 -13.52 -1.12 -7.60
C ALA A 134 -14.40 -2.28 -8.10
N LEU A 135 -13.89 -3.52 -8.05
CA LEU A 135 -14.63 -4.70 -8.46
C LEU A 135 -15.78 -5.04 -7.50
N GLU A 136 -15.57 -4.90 -6.19
CA GLU A 136 -16.61 -5.08 -5.17
C GLU A 136 -17.79 -4.11 -5.39
N LEU A 137 -17.48 -2.84 -5.69
CA LEU A 137 -18.48 -1.81 -5.96
C LEU A 137 -19.27 -2.14 -7.23
N TYR A 138 -18.56 -2.43 -8.34
CA TYR A 138 -19.21 -2.80 -9.60
C TYR A 138 -20.07 -4.05 -9.46
N HIS A 139 -19.61 -5.06 -8.70
CA HIS A 139 -20.38 -6.26 -8.43
C HIS A 139 -21.68 -5.97 -7.70
N LYS A 140 -21.62 -5.15 -6.65
CA LYS A 140 -22.78 -4.80 -5.82
C LYS A 140 -23.83 -4.03 -6.60
N GLU A 141 -23.39 -3.09 -7.44
CA GLU A 141 -24.28 -2.19 -8.17
C GLU A 141 -24.81 -2.81 -9.46
N ASN A 142 -23.97 -3.52 -10.23
CA ASN A 142 -24.30 -3.87 -11.62
C ASN A 142 -24.40 -5.38 -11.83
N VAL A 143 -23.42 -6.15 -11.35
CA VAL A 143 -23.34 -7.60 -11.68
C VAL A 143 -24.57 -8.34 -11.18
N ARG A 144 -25.02 -8.07 -9.95
CA ARG A 144 -26.21 -8.73 -9.37
C ARG A 144 -27.49 -8.40 -10.14
N GLU A 145 -27.63 -7.17 -10.61
CA GLU A 145 -28.78 -6.77 -11.39
C GLU A 145 -28.76 -7.43 -12.77
N LEU A 146 -27.61 -7.36 -13.45
CA LEU A 146 -27.43 -7.99 -14.76
C LEU A 146 -27.65 -9.50 -14.71
N GLN A 147 -27.17 -10.19 -13.66
CA GLN A 147 -27.44 -11.61 -13.46
C GLN A 147 -28.94 -11.89 -13.40
N ARG A 148 -29.70 -11.12 -12.60
CA ARG A 148 -31.17 -11.28 -12.51
C ARG A 148 -31.89 -11.01 -13.83
N ILE A 149 -31.34 -10.16 -14.70
CA ILE A 149 -31.92 -9.88 -16.01
C ILE A 149 -31.60 -11.03 -16.97
N ILE A 150 -30.33 -11.47 -16.99
CA ILE A 150 -29.87 -12.57 -17.85
C ILE A 150 -30.55 -13.88 -17.49
N ASP A 151 -30.76 -14.18 -16.21
CA ASP A 151 -31.45 -15.40 -15.75
C ASP A 151 -32.92 -15.48 -16.23
N LYS A 152 -33.49 -14.37 -16.73
CA LYS A 152 -34.84 -14.33 -17.30
C LYS A 152 -34.87 -14.58 -18.81
N ILE A 153 -33.72 -14.53 -19.48
CA ILE A 153 -33.56 -14.77 -20.91
C ILE A 153 -33.38 -16.27 -21.12
#